data_AF-A0A2V3PWF9-F1
#
_entry.id   AF-A0A2V3PWF9-F1
#
_cell.length_a   1.000
_cell.length_b   1.000
_cell.length_c   1.000
_cell.angle_alpha   90.00
_cell.angle_beta   90.00
_cell.angle_gamma   90.00
#
_symmetry.space_group_name_H-M   'P 1'
#
loop_
_entity.id
_entity.type
_entity.pdbx_description
1 polymer ?
#
loop_
_entity_poly.entity_id
_entity_poly.type
_entity_poly.pdbx_seq_one_letter_code
_entity_poly.pdbx_strand_id
1 'polypeptide(L)'
;MQKVLFVALFCLFGLSAFSQEKRQQTLTELLSSMKGNAYIAVEGYYVDNSSFMVTHSSDPMIEINTRYPVYEYKSQINLHADKAHAMTEVPVFTKQEMQGEGRRRILFLNKRQTTKRQLVINENTMFGVCIVGDQAQYSRTAGRVGDSASLPALRDYLFYQGSMPQIENAATSSLN
;
A
#
# COMPACT_ATOMS: atom_id res chain seq x y z
N MET A 1 27.60 -28.61 -41.93
CA MET A 1 27.67 -28.84 -40.47
C MET A 1 28.10 -27.50 -39.85
N GLN A 2 27.25 -26.48 -39.71
CA GLN A 2 26.23 -26.29 -38.67
C GLN A 2 26.62 -26.87 -37.31
N LYS A 3 26.57 -26.00 -36.30
CA LYS A 3 26.92 -26.16 -34.87
C LYS A 3 28.36 -25.78 -34.57
N VAL A 4 28.55 -24.53 -34.11
CA VAL A 4 29.22 -24.12 -32.87
C VAL A 4 29.46 -22.61 -32.99
N LEU A 5 28.43 -21.79 -32.71
CA LEU A 5 28.63 -20.39 -32.31
C LEU A 5 27.32 -19.77 -31.77
N PHE A 6 26.67 -20.42 -30.79
CA PHE A 6 25.45 -19.87 -30.19
C PHE A 6 25.33 -20.13 -28.68
N VAL A 7 26.47 -20.16 -27.97
CA VAL A 7 26.46 -20.42 -26.51
C VAL A 7 27.11 -19.28 -25.69
N ALA A 8 27.66 -18.24 -26.33
CA ALA A 8 28.32 -17.15 -25.61
C ALA A 8 27.49 -15.85 -25.46
N LEU A 9 26.23 -15.81 -25.91
CA LEU A 9 25.40 -14.60 -25.80
C LEU A 9 24.28 -14.68 -24.74
N PHE A 10 24.13 -15.80 -24.06
CA PHE A 10 23.13 -16.00 -23.00
C PHE A 10 23.68 -15.82 -21.58
N CYS A 11 24.97 -15.58 -21.41
CA CYS A 11 25.61 -15.43 -20.09
C CYS A 11 25.87 -13.97 -19.67
N LEU A 12 25.45 -12.98 -20.46
CA LEU A 12 25.59 -11.55 -20.11
C LEU A 12 24.27 -10.86 -19.69
N PHE A 13 23.16 -11.60 -19.67
CA PHE A 13 21.86 -11.12 -19.14
C PHE A 13 21.49 -11.74 -17.79
N GLY A 14 22.36 -12.59 -17.23
CA GLY A 14 22.24 -13.05 -15.84
C GLY A 14 23.09 -12.16 -14.95
N LEU A 15 22.50 -11.63 -13.87
CA LEU A 15 23.14 -10.82 -12.81
C LEU A 15 23.08 -9.29 -12.98
N SER A 16 21.91 -8.76 -13.27
CA SER A 16 21.48 -7.52 -12.59
C SER A 16 20.01 -7.55 -12.21
N ALA A 17 19.53 -8.72 -11.77
CA ALA A 17 18.55 -8.72 -10.70
C ALA A 17 19.26 -8.25 -9.44
N PHE A 18 19.58 -6.96 -9.37
CA PHE A 18 19.67 -6.25 -8.09
C PHE A 18 18.25 -6.32 -7.52
N SER A 19 17.94 -7.49 -6.96
CA SER A 19 16.89 -7.67 -5.99
C SER A 19 17.33 -6.82 -4.80
N GLN A 20 17.11 -5.52 -4.93
CA GLN A 20 16.92 -4.69 -3.76
C GLN A 20 15.72 -5.36 -3.10
N GLU A 21 15.99 -6.20 -2.10
CA GLU A 21 14.96 -6.63 -1.16
C GLU A 21 14.29 -5.34 -0.72
N LYS A 22 13.16 -5.02 -1.34
CA LYS A 22 12.30 -3.92 -0.92
C LYS A 22 11.88 -4.33 0.47
N ARG A 23 12.63 -3.87 1.47
CA ARG A 23 12.39 -4.16 2.88
C ARG A 23 10.96 -3.74 3.16
N GLN A 24 10.07 -4.72 3.20
CA GLN A 24 8.64 -4.47 3.27
C GLN A 24 8.36 -4.01 4.68
N GLN A 25 7.92 -2.76 4.81
CA GLN A 25 7.74 -2.10 6.11
C GLN A 25 6.71 -2.85 6.95
N THR A 26 6.98 -3.01 8.23
CA THR A 26 6.00 -3.53 9.20
C THR A 26 4.89 -2.52 9.45
N LEU A 27 3.75 -2.96 9.98
CA LEU A 27 2.68 -2.04 10.38
C LEU A 27 3.19 -1.04 11.42
N THR A 28 4.02 -1.48 12.37
CA THR A 28 4.64 -0.59 13.37
C THR A 28 5.52 0.48 12.72
N GLU A 29 6.38 0.10 11.77
CA GLU A 29 7.24 1.05 11.04
C GLU A 29 6.41 2.04 10.22
N LEU A 30 5.37 1.55 9.55
CA LEU A 30 4.45 2.37 8.78
C LEU A 30 3.77 3.41 9.68
N LEU A 31 3.13 2.97 10.76
CA LEU A 31 2.46 3.87 11.71
C LEU A 31 3.45 4.87 12.33
N SER A 32 4.66 4.42 12.68
CA SER A 32 5.71 5.31 13.22
C SER A 32 6.13 6.38 12.21
N SER A 33 6.21 6.03 10.92
CA SER A 33 6.55 6.96 9.84
C SER A 33 5.43 7.94 9.51
N MET A 34 4.18 7.61 9.85
CA MET A 34 3.03 8.48 9.61
C MET A 34 3.00 9.72 10.48
N LYS A 35 3.64 9.71 11.66
CA LYS A 35 3.58 10.82 12.62
C LYS A 35 4.30 12.11 12.18
N GLY A 36 4.80 12.19 10.94
CA GLY A 36 5.47 13.36 10.39
C GLY A 36 4.72 14.04 9.24
N ASN A 37 3.47 14.49 9.40
CA ASN A 37 2.66 15.31 8.46
C ASN A 37 2.80 14.98 6.94
N ALA A 38 3.21 13.77 6.59
CA ALA A 38 3.50 13.35 5.22
C ALA A 38 2.39 12.47 4.66
N TYR A 39 1.49 12.03 5.54
CA TYR A 39 0.45 11.06 5.23
C TYR A 39 -0.93 11.55 5.68
N ILE A 40 -1.95 11.12 4.96
CA ILE A 40 -3.36 11.19 5.35
C ILE A 40 -3.85 9.75 5.50
N ALA A 41 -4.60 9.45 6.56
CA ALA A 41 -5.31 8.19 6.70
C ALA A 41 -6.77 8.39 6.28
N VAL A 42 -7.30 7.45 5.49
CA VAL A 42 -8.73 7.38 5.18
C VAL A 42 -9.25 5.96 5.37
N GLU A 43 -10.45 5.83 5.93
CA GLU A 43 -11.15 4.56 6.04
C GLU A 43 -12.29 4.51 5.03
N GLY A 44 -12.48 3.37 4.38
CA GLY A 44 -13.52 3.22 3.37
C GLY A 44 -13.50 1.87 2.67
N TYR A 45 -13.97 1.82 1.44
CA TYR A 45 -13.96 0.61 0.62
C TYR A 45 -13.89 0.95 -0.87
N TYR A 46 -13.36 0.03 -1.67
CA TYR A 46 -13.38 0.18 -3.13
C TYR A 46 -14.80 -0.06 -3.63
N VAL A 47 -15.35 0.89 -4.39
CA VAL A 47 -16.70 0.78 -4.98
C VAL A 47 -16.67 0.10 -6.36
N ASP A 48 -15.53 0.21 -7.04
CA ASP A 48 -15.25 -0.45 -8.30
C ASP A 48 -13.74 -0.63 -8.48
N ASN A 49 -13.30 -0.86 -9.71
CA ASN A 49 -11.91 -1.16 -10.01
C ASN A 49 -10.93 -0.02 -9.69
N SER A 50 -11.36 1.24 -9.61
CA SER A 50 -10.43 2.38 -9.53
C SER A 50 -10.86 3.48 -8.56
N SER A 51 -12.00 3.31 -7.90
CA SER A 51 -12.53 4.30 -6.98
C SER A 51 -12.75 3.78 -5.56
N PHE A 52 -12.60 4.68 -4.59
CA PHE A 52 -12.74 4.42 -3.16
C PHE A 52 -13.79 5.35 -2.55
N MET A 53 -14.75 4.77 -1.84
CA MET A 53 -15.71 5.50 -1.02
C MET A 53 -15.07 5.78 0.34
N VAL A 54 -14.84 7.04 0.66
CA VAL A 54 -14.30 7.45 1.95
C VAL A 54 -15.43 7.53 2.98
N THR A 55 -15.23 6.94 4.14
CA THR A 55 -16.18 6.96 5.27
C THR A 55 -15.63 7.71 6.47
N HIS A 56 -14.30 7.72 6.65
CA HIS A 56 -13.61 8.53 7.65
C HIS A 56 -12.30 9.07 7.06
N SER A 57 -11.86 10.23 7.54
CA SER A 57 -10.61 10.87 7.13
C SER A 57 -9.90 11.49 8.33
N SER A 58 -8.57 11.41 8.35
CA SER A 58 -7.72 12.14 9.30
C SER A 58 -7.41 13.57 8.86
N ASP A 59 -7.77 13.96 7.63
CA ASP A 59 -7.48 15.28 7.06
C ASP A 59 -8.78 15.89 6.49
N PRO A 60 -9.14 17.12 6.89
CA PRO A 60 -10.40 17.76 6.49
C PRO A 60 -10.46 18.11 5.00
N MET A 61 -9.34 18.05 4.27
CA MET A 61 -9.34 18.22 2.82
C MET A 61 -10.14 17.11 2.10
N ILE A 62 -10.24 15.92 2.71
CA ILE A 62 -10.93 14.77 2.13
C ILE A 62 -12.32 14.67 2.75
N GLU A 63 -13.34 14.79 1.91
CA GLU A 63 -14.74 14.70 2.32
C GLU A 63 -15.12 13.23 2.58
N ILE A 64 -15.93 13.02 3.62
CA ILE A 64 -16.52 11.73 3.94
C ILE A 64 -17.80 11.51 3.12
N ASN A 65 -18.17 10.25 2.94
CA ASN A 65 -19.27 9.81 2.06
C ASN A 65 -19.09 10.24 0.59
N THR A 66 -17.82 10.45 0.19
CA THR A 66 -17.45 10.87 -1.15
C THR A 66 -16.59 9.79 -1.81
N ARG A 67 -16.87 9.58 -3.09
CA ARG A 67 -16.14 8.66 -3.96
C ARG A 67 -14.98 9.38 -4.63
N TYR A 68 -13.79 8.80 -4.57
CA TYR A 68 -12.60 9.34 -5.20
C TYR A 68 -11.92 8.32 -6.13
N PRO A 69 -11.36 8.74 -7.27
CA PRO A 69 -10.40 7.91 -8.00
C PRO A 69 -9.12 7.72 -7.18
N VAL A 70 -8.51 6.55 -7.31
CA VAL A 70 -7.30 6.17 -6.57
C VAL A 70 -6.12 5.95 -7.52
N TYR A 71 -5.00 6.59 -7.18
CA TYR A 71 -3.73 6.46 -7.88
C TYR A 71 -2.65 5.96 -6.94
N GLU A 72 -1.67 5.26 -7.50
CA GLU A 72 -0.45 4.83 -6.85
C GLU A 72 0.71 5.71 -7.31
N TYR A 73 1.45 6.28 -6.36
CA TYR A 73 2.70 6.96 -6.60
C TYR A 73 3.85 5.97 -6.49
N LYS A 74 4.41 5.58 -7.64
CA LYS A 74 5.43 4.53 -7.74
C LYS A 74 6.56 4.90 -8.68
N SER A 75 7.70 4.22 -8.49
CA SER A 75 8.82 4.30 -9.41
C SER A 75 8.47 3.58 -10.71
N GLN A 76 8.60 4.28 -11.83
CA GLN A 76 8.56 3.68 -13.15
C GLN A 76 9.95 3.73 -13.77
N ILE A 77 10.32 2.61 -14.40
CA ILE A 77 11.52 2.56 -15.24
C ILE A 77 11.18 3.31 -16.52
N ASN A 78 11.94 4.36 -16.80
CA ASN A 78 11.86 5.05 -18.07
C ASN A 78 13.09 4.68 -18.90
N LEU A 79 12.89 3.80 -19.89
CA LEU A 79 13.96 3.30 -20.77
C LEU A 79 14.53 4.37 -21.72
N HIS A 80 13.91 5.55 -21.77
CA HIS A 80 14.24 6.63 -22.72
C HIS A 80 14.67 7.93 -22.04
N ALA A 81 14.88 7.94 -20.72
CA ALA A 81 15.34 9.11 -19.98
C ALA A 81 16.74 8.89 -19.39
N ASP A 82 17.55 9.95 -19.34
CA ASP A 82 18.91 9.94 -18.75
C ASP A 82 18.92 9.53 -17.27
N LYS A 83 17.77 9.59 -16.59
CA LYS A 83 17.54 8.99 -15.28
C LYS A 83 16.59 7.81 -15.42
N ALA A 84 17.11 6.61 -15.13
CA ALA A 84 16.41 5.33 -15.29
C ALA A 84 15.11 5.19 -14.46
N HIS A 85 14.89 6.03 -13.44
CA HIS A 85 13.74 5.97 -12.56
C HIS A 85 13.09 7.33 -12.36
N ALA A 86 11.79 7.43 -12.64
CA ALA A 86 10.95 8.57 -12.32
C ALA A 86 9.75 8.11 -11.48
N MET A 87 9.38 8.91 -10.47
CA MET A 87 8.17 8.66 -9.71
C MET A 87 6.97 9.24 -10.46
N THR A 88 5.91 8.46 -10.61
CA THR A 88 4.70 8.90 -11.30
C THR A 88 3.44 8.33 -10.64
N GLU A 89 2.33 9.02 -10.85
CA GLU A 89 1.00 8.59 -10.43
C GLU A 89 0.40 7.66 -11.50
N VAL A 90 -0.03 6.48 -11.08
CA VAL A 90 -0.61 5.46 -11.96
C VAL A 90 -1.98 5.07 -11.40
N PRO A 91 -3.03 4.95 -12.23
CA PRO A 91 -4.33 4.48 -11.73
C PRO A 91 -4.21 3.12 -11.04
N VAL A 92 -4.87 2.98 -9.89
CA VAL A 92 -4.98 1.68 -9.20
C VAL A 92 -6.13 0.90 -9.82
N PHE A 93 -5.88 -0.37 -10.12
CA PHE A 93 -6.90 -1.32 -10.57
C PHE A 93 -7.05 -2.45 -9.56
N THR A 94 -8.15 -2.43 -8.82
CA THR A 94 -8.52 -3.47 -7.86
C THR A 94 -9.35 -4.57 -8.50
N LYS A 95 -9.23 -5.78 -7.97
CA LYS A 95 -10.04 -6.91 -8.39
C LYS A 95 -11.41 -6.88 -7.71
N GLN A 96 -12.40 -7.54 -8.32
CA GLN A 96 -13.78 -7.52 -7.86
C GLN A 96 -13.94 -8.04 -6.41
N GLU A 97 -13.14 -9.02 -6.00
CA GLU A 97 -13.17 -9.57 -4.63
C GLU A 97 -12.74 -8.57 -3.53
N MET A 98 -12.10 -7.47 -3.91
CA MET A 98 -11.67 -6.41 -2.99
C MET A 98 -12.71 -5.29 -2.83
N GLN A 99 -13.80 -5.34 -3.58
CA GLN A 99 -14.80 -4.28 -3.68
C GLN A 99 -15.99 -4.52 -2.74
N GLY A 100 -16.71 -3.44 -2.45
CA GLY A 100 -17.93 -3.43 -1.66
C GLY A 100 -17.72 -3.09 -0.18
N GLU A 101 -18.80 -2.65 0.46
CA GLU A 101 -18.79 -2.16 1.85
C GLU A 101 -18.33 -3.21 2.86
N GLY A 102 -18.55 -4.51 2.57
CA GLY A 102 -18.04 -5.62 3.39
C GLY A 102 -16.51 -5.83 3.31
N ARG A 103 -15.80 -5.07 2.47
CA ARG A 103 -14.34 -5.16 2.27
C ARG A 103 -13.64 -3.88 2.69
N ARG A 104 -13.91 -3.40 3.90
CA ARG A 104 -13.38 -2.13 4.40
C ARG A 104 -11.87 -2.17 4.57
N ARG A 105 -11.25 -1.01 4.32
CA ARG A 105 -9.81 -0.80 4.36
C ARG A 105 -9.49 0.58 4.92
N ILE A 106 -8.30 0.69 5.49
CA ILE A 106 -7.67 1.96 5.80
C ILE A 106 -6.54 2.19 4.80
N LEU A 107 -6.65 3.23 3.98
CA LEU A 107 -5.61 3.64 3.04
C LEU A 107 -4.72 4.71 3.66
N PHE A 108 -3.44 4.63 3.33
CA PHE A 108 -2.43 5.62 3.70
C PHE A 108 -2.01 6.39 2.47
N LEU A 109 -2.44 7.65 2.43
CA LEU A 109 -2.29 8.52 1.28
C LEU A 109 -1.05 9.40 1.43
N ASN A 110 -0.37 9.66 0.32
CA ASN A 110 0.68 10.64 0.21
C ASN A 110 0.09 12.05 0.26
N LYS A 111 0.36 12.80 1.34
CA LYS A 111 -0.24 14.12 1.54
C LYS A 111 0.16 15.14 0.47
N ARG A 112 1.36 15.02 -0.11
CA ARG A 112 1.85 15.96 -1.13
C ARG A 112 1.15 15.79 -2.48
N GLN A 113 0.74 14.57 -2.80
CA GLN A 113 0.15 14.22 -4.10
C GLN A 113 -1.38 14.09 -4.06
N THR A 114 -1.94 13.77 -2.89
CA THR A 114 -3.38 13.71 -2.69
C THR A 114 -4.00 15.09 -2.83
N THR A 115 -5.15 15.18 -3.50
CA THR A 115 -5.89 16.43 -3.68
C THR A 115 -7.36 16.25 -3.31
N LYS A 116 -8.14 17.34 -3.36
CA LYS A 116 -9.61 17.28 -3.20
C LYS A 116 -10.35 16.47 -4.27
N ARG A 117 -9.66 15.97 -5.30
CA ARG A 117 -10.26 15.26 -6.44
C ARG A 117 -9.76 13.83 -6.60
N GLN A 118 -8.68 13.45 -5.94
CA GLN A 118 -8.07 12.13 -6.09
C GLN A 118 -7.29 11.73 -4.84
N LEU A 119 -7.27 10.43 -4.56
CA LEU A 119 -6.46 9.85 -3.51
C LEU A 119 -5.19 9.27 -4.12
N VAL A 120 -4.04 9.58 -3.54
CA VAL A 120 -2.76 9.05 -4.01
C VAL A 120 -2.10 8.26 -2.90
N ILE A 121 -1.88 6.96 -3.09
CA ILE A 121 -1.19 6.08 -2.15
C ILE A 121 0.25 5.84 -2.59
N ASN A 122 1.14 5.48 -1.67
CA ASN A 122 2.49 5.08 -2.05
C ASN A 122 2.50 3.60 -2.46
N GLU A 123 3.49 3.22 -3.29
CA GLU A 123 3.69 1.83 -3.73
C GLU A 123 3.70 0.82 -2.56
N ASN A 124 4.34 1.18 -1.45
CA ASN A 124 4.45 0.30 -0.29
C ASN A 124 3.13 0.13 0.50
N THR A 125 2.12 0.95 0.22
CA THR A 125 0.83 0.97 0.94
C THR A 125 -0.38 0.81 0.01
N MET A 126 -0.17 0.32 -1.22
CA MET A 126 -1.13 0.38 -2.33
C MET A 126 -2.52 -0.23 -2.05
N PHE A 127 -2.65 -1.11 -1.06
CA PHE A 127 -3.93 -1.74 -0.72
C PHE A 127 -4.39 -1.50 0.72
N GLY A 128 -3.62 -0.70 1.46
CA GLY A 128 -3.92 -0.35 2.84
C GLY A 128 -4.00 -1.53 3.80
N VAL A 129 -4.62 -1.27 4.95
CA VAL A 129 -4.87 -2.24 6.01
C VAL A 129 -6.30 -2.77 5.85
N CYS A 130 -6.46 -4.09 5.80
CA CYS A 130 -7.78 -4.72 5.72
C CYS A 130 -8.46 -4.68 7.09
N ILE A 131 -9.76 -4.42 7.11
CA ILE A 131 -10.57 -4.53 8.33
C ILE A 131 -11.31 -5.86 8.31
N VAL A 132 -11.07 -6.69 9.33
CA VAL A 132 -11.70 -8.02 9.49
C VAL A 132 -12.24 -8.12 10.90
N GLY A 133 -13.56 -8.01 11.05
CA GLY A 133 -14.20 -7.95 12.37
C GLY A 133 -13.72 -6.74 13.16
N ASP A 134 -13.19 -7.00 14.35
CA ASP A 134 -12.60 -6.02 15.28
C ASP A 134 -11.09 -5.84 15.10
N GLN A 135 -10.50 -6.43 14.05
CA GLN A 135 -9.08 -6.36 13.77
C GLN A 135 -8.75 -5.63 12.48
N ALA A 136 -7.57 -5.02 12.48
CA ALA A 136 -6.95 -4.39 11.34
C ALA A 136 -5.73 -5.24 10.93
N GLN A 137 -5.78 -5.83 9.74
CA GLN A 137 -4.80 -6.79 9.23
C GLN A 137 -3.97 -6.20 8.09
N TYR A 138 -2.66 -6.19 8.25
CA TYR A 138 -1.71 -5.68 7.27
C TYR A 138 -0.91 -6.82 6.66
N SER A 139 -0.90 -6.88 5.33
CA SER A 139 -0.23 -7.95 4.58
C SER A 139 1.14 -7.50 4.08
N ARG A 140 2.18 -8.27 4.45
CA ARG A 140 3.60 -7.99 4.11
C ARG A 140 4.08 -8.83 2.92
N THR A 141 3.18 -9.38 2.12
CA THR A 141 3.46 -10.06 0.85
C THR A 141 2.14 -10.24 0.11
N ALA A 142 2.14 -10.49 -1.20
CA ALA A 142 0.93 -10.77 -1.97
C ALA A 142 0.15 -11.96 -1.36
N GLY A 143 -0.80 -11.66 -0.46
CA GLY A 143 -1.69 -12.61 0.18
C GLY A 143 -1.31 -13.15 1.57
N ARG A 144 -0.17 -12.76 2.18
CA ARG A 144 0.16 -13.18 3.56
C ARG A 144 0.02 -12.03 4.55
N VAL A 145 -0.90 -12.18 5.49
CA VAL A 145 -1.08 -11.28 6.63
C VAL A 145 0.16 -11.39 7.51
N GLY A 146 0.83 -10.26 7.73
CA GLY A 146 2.06 -10.18 8.51
C GLY A 146 1.83 -9.65 9.91
N ASP A 147 0.97 -8.64 10.03
CA ASP A 147 0.74 -7.86 11.25
C ASP A 147 -0.77 -7.67 11.48
N SER A 148 -1.21 -7.68 12.74
CA SER A 148 -2.57 -7.33 13.14
C SER A 148 -2.56 -6.36 14.32
N ALA A 149 -3.63 -5.58 14.43
CA ALA A 149 -3.89 -4.71 15.57
C ALA A 149 -5.39 -4.64 15.86
N SER A 150 -5.75 -4.29 17.10
CA SER A 150 -7.12 -3.92 17.46
C SER A 150 -7.59 -2.74 16.59
N LEU A 151 -8.72 -2.90 15.91
CA LEU A 151 -9.31 -1.84 15.07
C LEU A 151 -9.66 -0.58 15.87
N PRO A 152 -10.29 -0.66 17.07
CA PRO A 152 -10.52 0.52 17.91
C PRO A 152 -9.23 1.31 18.20
N ALA A 153 -8.20 0.64 18.72
CA ALA A 153 -6.91 1.27 19.01
C ALA A 153 -6.25 1.90 17.77
N LEU A 154 -6.35 1.24 16.61
CA LEU A 154 -5.81 1.79 15.36
C LEU A 154 -6.58 3.05 14.91
N ARG A 155 -7.92 3.04 14.99
CA ARG A 155 -8.74 4.22 14.67
C ARG A 155 -8.45 5.38 15.60
N ASP A 156 -8.34 5.11 16.90
CA ASP A 156 -7.98 6.14 17.89
C ASP A 156 -6.65 6.77 17.55
N TYR A 157 -5.63 5.96 17.26
CA TYR A 157 -4.32 6.45 16.83
C TYR A 157 -4.37 7.31 15.56
N LEU A 158 -5.11 6.87 14.54
CA LEU A 158 -5.11 7.50 13.22
C LEU A 158 -6.02 8.73 13.11
N PHE A 159 -7.15 8.74 13.81
CA PHE A 159 -8.21 9.74 13.63
C PHE A 159 -8.44 10.61 14.86
N TYR A 160 -8.06 10.15 16.06
CA TYR A 160 -8.42 10.78 17.33
C TYR A 160 -7.23 11.04 18.27
N GLN A 161 -6.00 11.09 17.73
CA GLN A 161 -4.77 11.38 18.48
C GLN A 161 -4.45 10.36 19.60
N GLY A 162 -4.91 9.12 19.47
CA GLY A 162 -4.66 8.05 20.42
C GLY A 162 -3.20 7.60 20.48
N SER A 163 -2.94 6.66 21.39
CA SER A 163 -1.63 6.01 21.57
C SER A 163 -1.34 4.99 20.48
N MET A 164 -0.06 4.70 20.24
CA MET A 164 0.36 3.67 19.29
C MET A 164 -0.29 2.32 19.65
N PRO A 165 -1.00 1.64 18.72
CA PRO A 165 -1.60 0.35 19.01
C PRO A 165 -0.54 -0.73 19.21
N GLN A 166 -0.88 -1.76 19.99
CA GLN A 166 -0.09 -2.98 20.07
C GLN A 166 -0.24 -3.76 18.76
N ILE A 167 0.90 -4.18 18.19
CA ILE A 167 0.95 -4.91 16.92
C ILE A 167 1.33 -6.36 17.21
N GLU A 168 0.47 -7.28 16.78
CA GLU A 168 0.69 -8.72 16.85
C GLU A 168 1.27 -9.20 15.53
N ASN A 169 2.37 -9.97 15.60
CA ASN A 169 2.96 -10.59 14.43
C ASN A 169 2.36 -11.99 14.22
N ALA A 170 1.88 -12.31 13.02
CA ALA A 170 1.31 -13.62 12.73
C ALA A 170 2.34 -14.78 12.79
N ALA A 171 3.64 -14.46 12.83
CA ALA A 171 4.73 -15.44 12.82
C ALA A 171 4.91 -16.25 14.13
N THR A 172 4.21 -15.92 15.20
CA THR A 172 4.32 -16.62 16.50
C THR A 172 3.22 -17.64 16.78
N SER A 173 2.34 -17.95 15.83
CA SER A 173 1.21 -18.89 16.03
C SER A 173 1.45 -20.33 15.55
N SER A 174 2.71 -20.72 15.30
CA SER A 174 3.06 -22.12 14.99
C SER A 174 4.13 -22.63 15.95
N LEU A 175 3.72 -22.93 17.19
CA LEU A 175 4.40 -23.84 18.13
C LEU A 175 3.41 -24.12 19.28
N ASN A 176 2.51 -25.06 19.04
CA ASN A 176 1.90 -25.94 20.04
C ASN A 176 1.93 -27.35 19.49
#